data_AF-A0A3L6ZTD0-F1
#
_entry.id   AF-A0A3L6ZTD0-F1
#
_cell.length_a   1.000
_cell.length_b   1.000
_cell.length_c   1.000
_cell.angle_alpha   90.00
_cell.angle_beta   90.00
_cell.angle_gamma   90.00
#
_symmetry.space_group_name_H-M   'P 1'
#
loop_
_entity.id
_entity.type
_entity.pdbx_description
1 polymer ?
#
loop_
_entity_poly.entity_id
_entity_poly.type
_entity_poly.pdbx_seq_one_letter_code
_entity_poly.pdbx_strand_id
1 'polypeptide(L)'
;MREARGNGTGWAISPTLYWRLFRFSPLIMLIGMAAGGVLIIRSILVWGVEDEGYSFGLDIPISGAVLVLWAAAATLLLVPPPAIRARTANGSGSGSALVWPLGRRFRVWNVVAVPFCGVLVAMALFLIPSALGWDSTAPTDVWIALPIAVLMTAFVAAFNWMILRSPLHGVELTPTHLIARGYFWSRRYSRLSIVSVNAVQLRWWPSLVLTMLMNRDVDYTVELTLDDGRQPLLLASNSNERDVEIGAEIIRAWRIAAPSAQISAGS
;
A
#
# COMPACT_ATOMS: atom_id res chain seq x y z
N MET A 1 -5.22 38.67 -20.73
CA MET A 1 -5.19 39.41 -19.45
C MET A 1 -6.52 39.22 -18.72
N ARG A 2 -6.52 38.35 -17.72
CA ARG A 2 -7.28 38.50 -16.46
C ARG A 2 -6.77 37.41 -15.53
N GLU A 3 -5.83 37.82 -14.68
CA GLU A 3 -5.46 37.09 -13.46
C GLU A 3 -6.73 36.76 -12.69
N ALA A 4 -6.99 35.48 -12.45
CA ALA A 4 -7.82 35.04 -11.34
C ALA A 4 -6.85 34.63 -10.22
N ARG A 5 -6.41 35.62 -9.44
CA ARG A 5 -5.76 35.39 -8.14
C ARG A 5 -6.78 34.82 -7.17
N GLY A 6 -6.39 33.73 -6.52
CA GLY A 6 -6.70 33.45 -5.11
C GLY A 6 -8.17 33.37 -4.72
N ASN A 7 -8.71 32.17 -4.73
CA ASN A 7 -9.53 31.69 -3.62
C ASN A 7 -9.14 30.22 -3.36
N GLY A 8 -8.63 29.97 -2.15
CA GLY A 8 -8.12 28.67 -1.72
C GLY A 8 -9.18 27.59 -1.94
N THR A 9 -8.91 26.68 -2.86
CA THR A 9 -9.84 25.58 -3.16
C THR A 9 -9.81 24.59 -1.99
N GLY A 10 -10.93 24.55 -1.27
CA GLY A 10 -11.14 23.76 -0.06
C GLY A 10 -10.97 22.26 -0.28
N TRP A 11 -9.76 21.78 -0.03
CA TRP A 11 -9.51 20.36 0.21
C TRP A 11 -9.34 20.16 1.72
N ALA A 12 -9.92 19.08 2.24
CA ALA A 12 -9.91 18.77 3.66
C ALA A 12 -8.50 18.65 4.27
N ILE A 13 -7.44 18.51 3.47
CA ILE A 13 -6.06 18.32 3.92
C ILE A 13 -5.05 19.15 3.11
N SER A 14 -4.11 19.78 3.82
CA SER A 14 -2.92 20.41 3.23
C SER A 14 -1.92 19.37 2.68
N PRO A 15 -1.16 19.66 1.61
CA PRO A 15 -0.21 18.72 1.05
C PRO A 15 0.82 18.18 2.05
N THR A 16 1.30 19.03 2.95
CA THR A 16 2.24 18.65 4.01
C THR A 16 1.64 17.62 4.96
N LEU A 17 0.37 17.78 5.34
CA LEU A 17 -0.32 16.85 6.21
C LEU A 17 -0.58 15.51 5.50
N TYR A 18 -0.94 15.52 4.20
CA TYR A 18 -1.07 14.28 3.45
C TYR A 18 0.25 13.50 3.38
N TRP A 19 1.38 14.15 3.08
CA TRP A 19 2.68 13.46 3.04
C TRP A 19 3.09 12.88 4.39
N ARG A 20 2.75 13.56 5.50
CA ARG A 20 2.92 13.00 6.85
C ARG A 20 2.06 11.76 7.03
N LEU A 21 0.75 11.84 6.74
CA LEU A 21 -0.16 10.70 6.83
C LEU A 21 0.31 9.53 5.95
N PHE A 22 0.73 9.81 4.72
CA PHE A 22 1.25 8.83 3.77
C PHE A 22 2.50 8.14 4.32
N ARG A 23 3.45 8.89 4.89
CA ARG A 23 4.68 8.31 5.48
C ARG A 23 4.40 7.46 6.73
N PHE A 24 3.43 7.87 7.54
CA PHE A 24 2.98 7.14 8.73
C PHE A 24 1.87 6.13 8.45
N SER A 25 1.51 5.91 7.18
CA SER A 25 0.37 5.05 6.85
C SER A 25 0.51 3.61 7.36
N PRO A 26 1.70 2.96 7.41
CA PRO A 26 1.80 1.63 8.01
C PRO A 26 1.45 1.62 9.50
N LEU A 27 1.84 2.66 10.24
CA LEU A 27 1.47 2.80 11.65
C LEU A 27 -0.04 3.01 11.81
N ILE A 28 -0.64 3.83 10.95
CA ILE A 28 -2.10 4.03 10.92
C ILE A 28 -2.80 2.69 10.67
N MET A 29 -2.35 1.91 9.66
CA MET A 29 -2.91 0.58 9.40
C MET A 29 -2.74 -0.36 10.60
N LEU A 30 -1.58 -0.35 11.28
CA LEU A 30 -1.33 -1.18 12.46
C LEU A 30 -2.29 -0.84 13.61
N ILE A 31 -2.57 0.45 13.84
CA ILE A 31 -3.56 0.89 14.84
C ILE A 31 -4.96 0.36 14.48
N GLY A 32 -5.34 0.42 13.20
CA GLY A 32 -6.60 -0.14 12.71
C GLY A 32 -6.69 -1.67 12.89
N MET A 33 -5.59 -2.38 12.63
CA MET A 33 -5.50 -3.83 12.87
C MET A 33 -5.69 -4.15 14.35
N ALA A 34 -4.95 -3.47 15.24
CA ALA A 34 -5.03 -3.71 16.67
C ALA A 34 -6.43 -3.42 17.23
N ALA A 35 -7.00 -2.24 16.93
CA ALA A 35 -8.34 -1.86 17.40
C ALA A 35 -9.43 -2.76 16.80
N GLY A 36 -9.31 -3.13 15.52
CA GLY A 36 -10.22 -4.05 14.85
C GLY A 36 -10.18 -5.45 15.44
N GLY A 37 -8.98 -5.99 15.66
CA GLY A 37 -8.78 -7.30 16.27
C GLY A 37 -9.38 -7.36 17.68
N VAL A 38 -9.08 -6.38 18.53
CA VAL A 38 -9.64 -6.30 19.89
C VAL A 38 -11.16 -6.22 19.84
N LEU A 39 -11.72 -5.31 19.02
CA LEU A 39 -13.16 -5.14 18.94
C LEU A 39 -13.87 -6.42 18.49
N ILE A 40 -13.39 -7.07 17.43
CA ILE A 40 -14.00 -8.28 16.87
C ILE A 40 -13.90 -9.44 17.87
N ILE A 41 -12.71 -9.70 18.41
CA ILE A 41 -12.50 -10.80 19.38
C ILE A 41 -13.38 -10.59 20.61
N ARG A 42 -13.41 -9.39 21.18
CA ARG A 42 -14.23 -9.09 22.37
C ARG A 42 -15.72 -9.17 22.08
N SER A 43 -16.16 -8.69 20.93
CA SER A 43 -17.56 -8.80 20.52
C SER A 43 -18.00 -10.26 20.38
N ILE A 44 -17.15 -11.11 19.81
CA ILE A 44 -17.41 -12.57 19.73
C ILE A 44 -17.48 -13.19 21.12
N LEU A 45 -16.57 -12.84 22.03
CA LEU A 45 -16.57 -13.41 23.38
C LEU A 45 -17.77 -12.97 24.23
N VAL A 46 -18.21 -11.72 24.10
CA VAL A 46 -19.32 -11.17 24.91
C VAL A 46 -20.69 -11.57 24.36
N TRP A 47 -20.84 -11.69 23.04
CA TRP A 47 -22.15 -11.98 22.42
C TRP A 47 -22.29 -13.39 21.85
N GLY A 48 -21.17 -14.08 21.58
CA GLY A 48 -21.15 -15.38 20.93
C GLY A 48 -20.87 -16.56 21.86
N VAL A 49 -20.45 -16.32 23.09
CA VAL A 49 -20.20 -17.36 24.10
C VAL A 49 -21.11 -17.09 25.30
N GLU A 50 -22.06 -18.00 25.58
CA GLU A 50 -22.95 -17.95 26.75
C GLU A 50 -22.23 -18.32 28.07
N ASP A 51 -20.96 -17.93 28.22
CA ASP A 51 -20.22 -18.12 29.48
C ASP A 51 -20.31 -16.84 30.33
N GLU A 52 -20.68 -16.99 31.60
CA GLU A 52 -20.85 -15.90 32.58
C GLU A 52 -19.57 -15.08 32.87
N GLY A 53 -18.42 -15.47 32.29
CA GLY A 53 -17.11 -14.84 32.52
C GLY A 53 -16.77 -13.63 31.66
N TYR A 54 -17.46 -13.40 30.53
CA TYR A 54 -17.13 -12.32 29.60
C TYR A 54 -18.19 -11.20 29.63
N SER A 55 -17.86 -10.10 30.29
CA SER A 55 -18.73 -8.92 30.38
C SER A 55 -18.28 -7.78 29.46
N PHE A 56 -19.21 -6.89 29.13
CA PHE A 56 -18.95 -5.69 28.35
C PHE A 56 -18.02 -4.75 29.13
N GLY A 57 -16.80 -4.54 28.63
CA GLY A 57 -15.79 -3.66 29.22
C GLY A 57 -15.62 -2.34 28.47
N LEU A 58 -14.78 -1.44 29.02
CA LEU A 58 -14.39 -0.19 28.36
C LEU A 58 -13.52 -0.39 27.11
N ASP A 59 -12.98 -1.58 26.91
CA ASP A 59 -12.17 -1.96 25.75
C ASP A 59 -12.97 -1.93 24.43
N ILE A 60 -14.25 -2.30 24.45
CA ILE A 60 -15.14 -2.23 23.27
C ILE A 60 -15.35 -0.77 22.79
N PRO A 61 -15.84 0.18 23.63
CA PRO A 61 -16.05 1.56 23.19
C PRO A 61 -14.73 2.28 22.85
N ILE A 62 -13.63 2.01 23.56
CA ILE A 62 -12.31 2.55 23.22
C ILE A 62 -11.87 2.06 21.83
N SER A 63 -11.98 0.75 21.56
CA SER A 63 -11.62 0.19 20.26
C SER A 63 -12.50 0.74 19.14
N GLY A 64 -13.80 0.92 19.40
CA GLY A 64 -14.73 1.57 18.47
C GLY A 64 -14.31 3.01 18.14
N ALA A 65 -13.99 3.82 19.16
CA ALA A 65 -13.53 5.20 18.96
C ALA A 65 -12.22 5.26 18.15
N VAL A 66 -11.26 4.38 18.46
CA VAL A 66 -9.99 4.28 17.72
C VAL A 66 -10.24 3.86 16.26
N LEU A 67 -11.15 2.92 15.99
CA LEU A 67 -11.52 2.53 14.63
C LEU A 67 -12.18 3.66 13.84
N VAL A 68 -13.01 4.49 14.48
CA VAL A 68 -13.60 5.68 13.83
C VAL A 68 -12.50 6.67 13.42
N LEU A 69 -11.56 6.96 14.32
CA LEU A 69 -10.41 7.83 14.03
C LEU A 69 -9.52 7.24 12.93
N TRP A 70 -9.29 5.93 12.97
CA TRP A 70 -8.56 5.21 11.94
C TRP A 70 -9.28 5.28 10.59
N ALA A 71 -10.59 5.06 10.54
CA ALA A 71 -11.38 5.10 9.31
C ALA A 71 -11.35 6.50 8.68
N ALA A 72 -11.41 7.55 9.50
CA ALA A 72 -11.20 8.92 9.05
C ALA A 72 -9.80 9.09 8.42
N ALA A 73 -8.74 8.69 9.11
CA ALA A 73 -7.36 8.77 8.60
C ALA A 73 -7.16 7.94 7.31
N ALA A 74 -7.73 6.74 7.23
CA ALA A 74 -7.68 5.88 6.06
C ALA A 74 -8.41 6.51 4.86
N THR A 75 -9.59 7.09 5.07
CA THR A 75 -10.35 7.81 4.04
C THR A 75 -9.53 8.96 3.47
N LEU A 76 -8.84 9.70 4.34
CA LEU A 76 -7.96 10.79 3.95
C LEU A 76 -6.77 10.32 3.10
N LEU A 77 -6.22 9.12 3.35
CA LEU A 77 -5.17 8.51 2.53
C LEU A 77 -5.65 8.11 1.12
N LEU A 78 -6.92 7.72 0.99
CA LEU A 78 -7.55 7.34 -0.29
C LEU A 78 -7.80 8.54 -1.21
N VAL A 79 -7.83 9.76 -0.67
CA VAL A 79 -8.15 10.99 -1.41
C VAL A 79 -6.99 11.99 -1.34
N PRO A 80 -5.85 11.75 -2.02
CA PRO A 80 -4.76 12.71 -2.08
C PRO A 80 -5.23 14.04 -2.69
N PRO A 81 -4.77 15.18 -2.16
CA PRO A 81 -5.08 16.48 -2.73
C PRO A 81 -4.51 16.61 -4.15
N PRO A 82 -5.13 17.39 -5.05
CA PRO A 82 -4.67 17.58 -6.42
C PRO A 82 -3.20 18.00 -6.54
N ALA A 83 -2.71 18.81 -5.60
CA ALA A 83 -1.33 19.29 -5.56
C ALA A 83 -0.26 18.20 -5.39
N ILE A 84 -0.64 17.02 -4.89
CA ILE A 84 0.26 15.86 -4.71
C ILE A 84 0.18 14.90 -5.90
N ARG A 85 -0.86 15.02 -6.71
CA ARG A 85 -1.05 14.15 -7.87
C ARG A 85 -0.25 14.73 -9.03
N ALA A 86 0.67 13.95 -9.58
CA ALA A 86 1.23 14.27 -10.89
C ALA A 86 0.08 14.17 -11.91
N ARG A 87 -0.47 15.31 -12.35
CA ARG A 87 -1.66 15.37 -13.22
C ARG A 87 -1.40 15.86 -14.63
N THR A 88 -0.23 16.41 -14.92
CA THR A 88 0.05 17.02 -16.23
C THR A 88 1.52 16.89 -16.57
N ALA A 89 1.80 16.77 -17.87
CA ALA A 89 3.13 16.73 -18.48
C ALA A 89 4.05 17.94 -18.14
N ASN A 90 3.53 18.94 -17.42
CA ASN A 90 4.34 19.99 -16.82
C ASN A 90 4.88 19.48 -15.49
N GLY A 91 6.12 18.98 -15.55
CA GLY A 91 6.84 18.38 -14.44
C GLY A 91 6.71 19.18 -13.15
N SER A 92 6.49 18.46 -12.05
CA SER A 92 6.65 19.02 -10.71
C SER A 92 8.13 19.36 -10.51
N GLY A 93 8.53 20.56 -10.93
CA GLY A 93 9.91 21.01 -10.93
C GLY A 93 10.55 21.13 -9.54
N SER A 94 9.77 21.05 -8.44
CA SER A 94 10.33 21.31 -7.10
C SER A 94 9.94 20.33 -5.98
N GLY A 95 9.02 19.38 -6.18
CA GLY A 95 8.48 18.57 -5.08
C GLY A 95 8.10 17.13 -5.43
N SER A 96 7.99 16.29 -4.40
CA SER A 96 7.50 14.91 -4.54
C SER A 96 6.04 14.86 -4.99
N ALA A 97 5.73 13.96 -5.91
CA ALA A 97 4.40 13.75 -6.45
C ALA A 97 4.08 12.26 -6.60
N LEU A 98 2.82 11.88 -6.42
CA LEU A 98 2.33 10.51 -6.66
C LEU A 98 1.74 10.42 -8.06
N VAL A 99 2.08 9.38 -8.81
CA VAL A 99 1.50 9.10 -10.12
C VAL A 99 0.11 8.49 -9.91
N TRP A 100 -0.91 9.33 -9.94
CA TRP A 100 -2.27 8.99 -9.54
C TRP A 100 -2.91 7.75 -10.19
N PRO A 101 -2.80 7.52 -11.51
CA PRO A 101 -3.41 6.33 -12.12
C PRO A 101 -2.75 5.02 -11.67
N LEU A 102 -1.54 5.07 -11.11
CA LEU A 102 -0.75 3.92 -10.72
C LEU A 102 -0.96 3.59 -9.22
N GLY A 103 -1.94 2.73 -8.92
CA GLY A 103 -2.12 2.12 -7.58
C GLY A 103 -3.45 2.38 -6.86
N ARG A 104 -4.51 2.84 -7.55
CA ARG A 104 -5.75 3.32 -6.89
C ARG A 104 -6.78 2.24 -6.54
N ARG A 105 -6.93 1.19 -7.37
CA ARG A 105 -7.98 0.17 -7.21
C ARG A 105 -7.80 -0.71 -5.96
N PHE A 106 -6.55 -0.91 -5.53
CA PHE A 106 -6.21 -1.84 -4.46
C PHE A 106 -6.35 -1.26 -3.05
N ARG A 107 -6.33 0.07 -2.93
CA ARG A 107 -6.32 0.72 -1.61
C ARG A 107 -7.64 0.54 -0.86
N VAL A 108 -8.79 0.46 -1.55
CA VAL A 108 -10.10 0.34 -0.90
C VAL A 108 -10.31 -1.04 -0.27
N TRP A 109 -10.12 -2.11 -1.05
CA TRP A 109 -10.27 -3.48 -0.55
C TRP A 109 -9.31 -3.81 0.59
N ASN A 110 -8.06 -3.38 0.46
CA ASN A 110 -7.06 -3.58 1.51
C ASN A 110 -7.39 -2.81 2.79
N VAL A 111 -7.98 -1.60 2.69
CA VAL A 111 -8.42 -0.85 3.87
C VAL A 111 -9.55 -1.58 4.59
N VAL A 112 -10.51 -2.16 3.88
CA VAL A 112 -11.61 -2.93 4.50
C VAL A 112 -11.09 -4.18 5.22
N ALA A 113 -10.01 -4.79 4.74
CA ALA A 113 -9.41 -5.97 5.37
C ALA A 113 -8.66 -5.67 6.69
N VAL A 114 -8.26 -4.42 6.94
CA VAL A 114 -7.43 -4.03 8.08
C VAL A 114 -7.98 -4.49 9.44
N PRO A 115 -9.27 -4.32 9.78
CA PRO A 115 -9.78 -4.75 11.08
C PRO A 115 -9.70 -6.27 11.28
N PHE A 116 -9.91 -7.06 10.22
CA PHE A 116 -9.85 -8.53 10.26
C PHE A 116 -8.42 -9.06 10.35
N CYS A 117 -7.45 -8.33 9.81
CA CYS A 117 -6.03 -8.64 9.95
C CYS A 117 -5.58 -8.74 11.42
N GLY A 118 -6.15 -7.91 12.31
CA GLY A 118 -5.88 -7.99 13.74
C GLY A 118 -6.26 -9.34 14.36
N VAL A 119 -7.39 -9.91 13.92
CA VAL A 119 -7.84 -11.24 14.35
C VAL A 119 -6.87 -12.31 13.86
N LEU A 120 -6.45 -12.23 12.60
CA LEU A 120 -5.48 -13.18 12.03
C LEU A 120 -4.14 -13.16 12.80
N VAL A 121 -3.65 -11.97 13.18
CA VAL A 121 -2.42 -11.84 13.99
C VAL A 121 -2.62 -12.48 15.36
N ALA A 122 -3.75 -12.20 16.03
CA ALA A 122 -4.04 -12.78 17.33
C ALA A 122 -4.10 -14.32 17.29
N MET A 123 -4.74 -14.88 16.25
CA MET A 123 -4.79 -16.34 16.05
C MET A 123 -3.42 -16.93 15.73
N ALA A 124 -2.61 -16.24 14.91
CA ALA A 124 -1.28 -16.72 14.52
C ALA A 124 -0.32 -16.90 15.70
N LEU A 125 -0.47 -16.11 16.77
CA LEU A 125 0.33 -16.25 18.00
C LEU A 125 0.16 -17.62 18.66
N PHE A 126 -0.97 -18.29 18.45
CA PHE A 126 -1.27 -19.59 19.06
C PHE A 126 -0.98 -20.78 18.14
N LEU A 127 -0.79 -20.58 16.83
CA LEU A 127 -0.58 -21.68 15.88
C LEU A 127 0.63 -22.57 16.23
N ILE A 128 1.79 -21.96 16.48
CA ILE A 128 3.01 -22.70 16.83
C ILE A 128 2.91 -23.33 18.22
N PRO A 129 2.49 -22.61 19.29
CA PRO A 129 2.24 -23.23 20.59
C PRO A 129 1.28 -24.43 20.54
N SER A 130 0.16 -24.30 19.84
CA SER A 130 -0.81 -25.41 19.68
C SER A 130 -0.18 -26.60 18.97
N ALA A 131 0.62 -26.38 17.91
CA ALA A 131 1.33 -27.46 17.22
C ALA A 131 2.41 -28.14 18.10
N LEU A 132 2.92 -27.45 19.11
CA LEU A 132 3.85 -27.99 20.11
C LEU A 132 3.14 -28.67 21.29
N GLY A 133 1.80 -28.75 21.27
CA GLY A 133 1.01 -29.42 22.30
C GLY A 133 0.79 -28.61 23.57
N TRP A 134 0.84 -27.27 23.51
CA TRP A 134 0.39 -26.43 24.64
C TRP A 134 -1.10 -26.59 24.95
N ASP A 135 -1.89 -27.06 23.98
CA ASP A 135 -3.25 -27.49 24.22
C ASP A 135 -3.26 -29.00 24.52
N SER A 136 -3.50 -29.35 25.78
CA SER A 136 -3.49 -30.73 26.27
C SER A 136 -4.63 -31.61 25.73
N THR A 137 -5.58 -31.04 24.99
CA THR A 137 -6.83 -31.72 24.61
C THR A 137 -6.81 -32.39 23.23
N ALA A 138 -5.84 -32.08 22.36
CA ALA A 138 -5.76 -32.63 21.01
C ALA A 138 -4.50 -33.48 20.81
N PRO A 139 -4.61 -34.79 20.47
CA PRO A 139 -3.45 -35.57 20.06
C PRO A 139 -2.92 -34.98 18.74
N THR A 140 -1.77 -34.32 18.82
CA THR A 140 -1.20 -33.57 17.70
C THR A 140 0.08 -34.26 17.27
N ASP A 141 0.11 -34.78 16.04
CA ASP A 141 1.36 -35.26 15.44
C ASP A 141 2.25 -34.06 15.10
N VAL A 142 3.24 -33.81 15.96
CA VAL A 142 4.14 -32.65 15.87
C VAL A 142 4.86 -32.60 14.53
N TRP A 143 5.16 -33.75 13.91
CA TRP A 143 5.88 -33.81 12.63
C TRP A 143 5.06 -33.29 11.46
N ILE A 144 3.73 -33.30 11.58
CA ILE A 144 2.81 -32.78 10.57
C ILE A 144 2.33 -31.37 10.98
N ALA A 145 1.97 -31.18 12.25
CA ALA A 145 1.38 -29.95 12.73
C ALA A 145 2.36 -28.77 12.75
N LEU A 146 3.63 -28.98 13.14
CA LEU A 146 4.61 -27.90 13.24
C LEU A 146 4.95 -27.28 11.87
N PRO A 147 5.24 -28.05 10.80
CA PRO A 147 5.44 -27.47 9.47
C PRO A 147 4.22 -26.67 8.98
N ILE A 148 3.00 -27.18 9.20
CA ILE A 148 1.77 -26.48 8.82
C ILE A 148 1.63 -25.17 9.61
N ALA A 149 1.85 -25.20 10.92
CA ALA A 149 1.79 -24.01 11.77
C ALA A 149 2.82 -22.95 11.35
N VAL A 150 4.04 -23.36 11.02
CA VAL A 150 5.09 -22.45 10.51
C VAL A 150 4.67 -21.83 9.17
N LEU A 151 4.16 -22.63 8.23
CA LEU A 151 3.69 -22.14 6.93
C LEU A 151 2.52 -21.16 7.08
N MET A 152 1.53 -21.49 7.92
CA MET A 152 0.39 -20.62 8.19
C MET A 152 0.80 -19.32 8.88
N THR A 153 1.73 -19.40 9.86
CA THR A 153 2.27 -18.20 10.53
C THR A 153 3.01 -17.31 9.54
N ALA A 154 3.83 -17.89 8.66
CA ALA A 154 4.53 -17.15 7.62
C ALA A 154 3.57 -16.50 6.62
N PHE A 155 2.50 -17.22 6.24
CA PHE A 155 1.45 -16.68 5.38
C PHE A 155 0.72 -15.51 6.03
N VAL A 156 0.31 -15.64 7.29
CA VAL A 156 -0.34 -14.56 8.05
C VAL A 156 0.58 -13.35 8.16
N ALA A 157 1.87 -13.55 8.46
CA ALA A 157 2.86 -12.47 8.53
C ALA A 157 3.02 -11.75 7.17
N ALA A 158 3.15 -12.50 6.08
CA ALA A 158 3.28 -11.93 4.72
C ALA A 158 2.02 -11.16 4.29
N PHE A 159 0.83 -11.71 4.58
CA PHE A 159 -0.44 -11.06 4.29
C PHE A 159 -0.62 -9.76 5.08
N ASN A 160 -0.34 -9.79 6.39
CA ASN A 160 -0.39 -8.59 7.23
C ASN A 160 0.61 -7.52 6.77
N TRP A 161 1.82 -7.92 6.40
CA TRP A 161 2.82 -7.00 5.84
C TRP A 161 2.33 -6.32 4.55
N MET A 162 1.68 -7.08 3.66
CA MET A 162 1.07 -6.56 2.44
C MET A 162 -0.01 -5.52 2.76
N ILE A 163 -0.89 -5.78 3.73
CA ILE A 163 -1.96 -4.84 4.12
C ILE A 163 -1.37 -3.58 4.79
N LEU A 164 -0.39 -3.72 5.69
CA LEU A 164 0.31 -2.58 6.30
C LEU A 164 0.93 -1.65 5.24
N ARG A 165 1.47 -2.23 4.17
CA ARG A 165 2.12 -1.50 3.08
C ARG A 165 1.19 -1.06 1.96
N SER A 166 -0.07 -1.51 1.96
CA SER A 166 -1.05 -1.19 0.93
C SER A 166 -1.19 0.32 0.65
N PRO A 167 -1.28 1.22 1.66
CA PRO A 167 -1.46 2.65 1.36
C PRO A 167 -0.23 3.28 0.72
N LEU A 168 0.95 2.71 0.95
CA LEU A 168 2.20 3.13 0.31
C LEU A 168 2.30 2.68 -1.14
N HIS A 169 1.48 1.72 -1.56
CA HIS A 169 1.58 1.11 -2.88
C HIS A 169 1.34 2.13 -3.99
N GLY A 170 2.22 2.10 -5.00
CA GLY A 170 2.16 2.99 -6.16
C GLY A 170 3.52 3.52 -6.59
N VAL A 171 3.50 4.52 -7.47
CA VAL A 171 4.71 5.17 -7.99
C VAL A 171 4.79 6.60 -7.47
N GLU A 172 5.92 6.94 -6.85
CA GLU A 172 6.26 8.28 -6.40
C GLU A 172 7.40 8.84 -7.25
N LEU A 173 7.23 10.07 -7.71
CA LEU A 173 8.22 10.85 -8.42
C LEU A 173 8.79 11.90 -7.46
N THR A 174 10.11 11.95 -7.36
CA THR A 174 10.84 12.99 -6.64
C THR A 174 11.67 13.79 -7.66
N PRO A 175 12.34 14.89 -7.28
CA PRO A 175 13.18 15.61 -8.24
C PRO A 175 14.30 14.75 -8.86
N THR A 176 14.80 13.74 -8.12
CA THR A 176 15.98 12.95 -8.52
C THR A 176 15.70 11.48 -8.76
N HIS A 177 14.62 10.92 -8.21
CA HIS A 177 14.33 9.48 -8.26
C HIS A 177 12.86 9.19 -8.57
N LEU A 178 12.65 8.06 -9.23
CA LEU A 178 11.38 7.35 -9.28
C LEU A 178 11.39 6.26 -8.20
N ILE A 179 10.42 6.27 -7.31
CA ILE A 179 10.26 5.30 -6.23
C ILE A 179 9.03 4.44 -6.52
N ALA A 180 9.26 3.19 -6.91
CA ALA A 180 8.21 2.20 -7.05
C ALA A 180 7.98 1.50 -5.71
N ARG A 181 6.88 1.84 -5.04
CA ARG A 181 6.53 1.30 -3.73
C ARG A 181 5.67 0.06 -3.92
N GLY A 182 6.29 -1.11 -3.87
CA GLY A 182 5.60 -2.40 -3.91
C GLY A 182 5.07 -2.83 -2.54
N TYR A 183 4.31 -3.93 -2.54
CA TYR A 183 3.73 -4.52 -1.34
C TYR A 183 4.77 -5.05 -0.36
N PHE A 184 5.82 -5.69 -0.86
CA PHE A 184 6.88 -6.24 -0.01
C PHE A 184 8.10 -5.32 0.06
N TRP A 185 8.47 -4.73 -1.08
CA TRP A 185 9.72 -3.98 -1.24
C TRP A 185 9.47 -2.69 -2.01
N SER A 186 10.25 -1.65 -1.69
CA SER A 186 10.30 -0.42 -2.48
C SER A 186 11.56 -0.43 -3.33
N ARG A 187 11.44 -0.11 -4.62
CA ARG A 187 12.58 0.05 -5.54
C ARG A 187 12.75 1.52 -5.88
N ARG A 188 14.00 1.97 -6.03
CA ARG A 188 14.34 3.33 -6.39
C ARG A 188 15.15 3.31 -7.68
N TYR A 189 14.79 4.18 -8.61
CA TYR A 189 15.46 4.34 -9.88
C TYR A 189 15.88 5.80 -10.01
N SER A 190 17.14 6.04 -10.36
CA SER A 190 17.63 7.40 -10.61
C SER A 190 16.91 7.97 -11.85
N ARG A 191 16.51 9.24 -11.80
CA ARG A 191 15.88 9.92 -12.95
C ARG A 191 16.81 9.93 -14.16
N LEU A 192 18.11 10.09 -13.94
CA LEU A 192 19.13 10.17 -14.98
C LEU A 192 19.43 8.82 -15.63
N SER A 193 19.28 7.72 -14.89
CA SER A 193 19.53 6.38 -15.42
C SER A 193 18.37 5.85 -16.27
N ILE A 194 17.21 6.52 -16.28
CA ILE A 194 16.05 6.09 -17.06
C ILE A 194 16.20 6.59 -18.50
N VAL A 195 16.27 5.67 -19.45
CA VAL A 195 16.41 5.94 -20.89
C VAL A 195 15.05 6.02 -21.58
N SER A 196 14.14 5.09 -21.26
CA SER A 196 12.79 5.08 -21.82
C SER A 196 11.79 4.50 -20.83
N VAL A 197 10.50 4.72 -21.11
CA VAL A 197 9.38 4.32 -20.25
C VAL A 197 8.27 3.82 -21.17
N ASN A 198 7.83 2.58 -21.00
CA ASN A 198 6.83 1.95 -21.87
C ASN A 198 5.69 1.36 -21.03
N ALA A 199 4.47 1.41 -21.57
CA ALA A 199 3.38 0.59 -21.07
C ALA A 199 3.51 -0.78 -21.73
N VAL A 200 3.52 -1.84 -20.92
CA VAL A 200 3.70 -3.21 -21.42
C VAL A 200 2.69 -4.14 -20.79
N GLN A 201 2.34 -5.20 -21.50
CA GLN A 201 1.56 -6.29 -20.95
C GLN A 201 2.43 -7.16 -20.04
N LEU A 202 1.90 -7.53 -18.87
CA LEU A 202 2.54 -8.45 -17.95
C LEU A 202 2.61 -9.84 -18.59
N ARG A 203 3.76 -10.50 -18.41
CA ARG A 203 3.88 -11.92 -18.74
C ARG A 203 2.94 -12.75 -17.85
N TRP A 204 2.51 -13.91 -18.36
CA TRP A 204 1.53 -14.79 -17.72
C TRP A 204 1.82 -15.09 -16.23
N TRP A 205 3.09 -15.34 -15.87
CA TRP A 205 3.45 -15.71 -14.50
C TRP A 205 3.34 -14.57 -13.47
N PRO A 206 3.94 -13.38 -13.70
CA PRO A 206 3.69 -12.21 -12.85
C PRO A 206 2.21 -11.81 -12.75
N SER A 207 1.46 -11.93 -13.86
CA SER A 207 0.02 -11.69 -13.88
C SER A 207 -0.70 -12.68 -12.96
N LEU A 208 -0.44 -13.99 -13.08
CA LEU A 208 -1.07 -15.02 -12.24
C LEU A 208 -0.84 -14.82 -10.75
N VAL A 209 0.39 -14.49 -10.34
CA VAL A 209 0.71 -14.20 -8.93
C VAL A 209 -0.05 -12.97 -8.42
N LEU A 210 -0.09 -11.90 -9.22
CA LEU A 210 -0.85 -10.68 -8.87
C LEU A 210 -2.36 -10.95 -8.89
N THR A 211 -2.88 -11.71 -9.84
CA THR A 211 -4.30 -12.08 -9.93
C THR A 211 -4.73 -12.91 -8.72
N MET A 212 -3.93 -13.89 -8.30
CA MET A 212 -4.19 -14.66 -7.08
C MET A 212 -4.14 -13.78 -5.82
N LEU A 213 -3.15 -12.90 -5.72
CA LEU A 213 -2.98 -12.03 -4.56
C LEU A 213 -4.05 -10.92 -4.47
N MET A 214 -4.58 -10.50 -5.63
CA MET A 214 -5.41 -9.30 -5.76
C MET A 214 -6.85 -9.59 -6.17
N ASN A 215 -7.19 -10.85 -6.43
CA ASN A 215 -8.48 -11.33 -6.92
C ASN A 215 -9.04 -10.49 -8.08
N ARG A 216 -8.17 -10.14 -9.04
CA ARG A 216 -8.51 -9.31 -10.19
C ARG A 216 -7.48 -9.50 -11.30
N ASP A 217 -7.95 -9.49 -12.54
CA ASP A 217 -7.04 -9.51 -13.70
C ASP A 217 -6.19 -8.24 -13.75
N VAL A 218 -4.89 -8.48 -13.81
CA VAL A 218 -3.85 -7.46 -13.88
C VAL A 218 -3.00 -7.76 -15.11
N ASP A 219 -3.23 -6.98 -16.17
CA ASP A 219 -2.63 -7.27 -17.47
C ASP A 219 -1.55 -6.29 -17.88
N TYR A 220 -1.54 -5.06 -17.35
CA TYR A 220 -0.63 -4.01 -17.82
C TYR A 220 0.19 -3.42 -16.68
N THR A 221 1.41 -3.01 -17.00
CA THR A 221 2.33 -2.33 -16.09
C THR A 221 3.29 -1.42 -16.87
N VAL A 222 4.04 -0.58 -16.15
CA VAL A 222 5.10 0.24 -16.72
C VAL A 222 6.43 -0.52 -16.69
N GLU A 223 7.12 -0.54 -17.82
CA GLU A 223 8.52 -0.96 -17.95
C GLU A 223 9.42 0.27 -18.08
N LEU A 224 10.53 0.28 -17.35
CA LEU A 224 11.60 1.25 -17.56
C LEU A 224 12.70 0.57 -18.36
N THR A 225 13.33 1.28 -19.29
CA THR A 225 14.65 0.90 -19.81
C THR A 225 15.69 1.78 -19.12
N LEU A 226 16.68 1.14 -18.49
CA LEU A 226 17.80 1.83 -17.84
C LEU A 226 19.00 1.98 -18.79
N ASP A 227 19.92 2.86 -18.44
CA ASP A 227 21.19 3.11 -19.14
C ASP A 227 22.12 1.88 -19.17
N ASP A 228 22.06 1.05 -18.14
CA ASP A 228 22.74 -0.25 -18.05
C ASP A 228 22.06 -1.36 -18.87
N GLY A 229 21.03 -1.04 -19.64
CA GLY A 229 20.27 -1.97 -20.48
C GLY A 229 19.25 -2.83 -19.74
N ARG A 230 19.13 -2.71 -18.41
CA ARG A 230 18.11 -3.45 -17.66
C ARG A 230 16.72 -2.91 -17.94
N GLN A 231 15.73 -3.81 -17.93
CA GLN A 231 14.33 -3.49 -18.20
C GLN A 231 13.42 -3.86 -17.01
N PRO A 232 13.48 -3.14 -15.87
CA PRO A 232 12.65 -3.47 -14.73
C PRO A 232 11.17 -3.14 -14.96
N LEU A 233 10.32 -4.12 -14.66
CA LEU A 233 8.87 -3.93 -14.55
C LEU A 233 8.51 -3.27 -13.21
N LEU A 234 7.74 -2.19 -13.27
CA LEU A 234 7.21 -1.49 -12.12
C LEU A 234 5.92 -2.16 -11.63
N LEU A 235 6.02 -3.28 -10.91
CA LEU A 235 4.85 -4.00 -10.39
C LEU A 235 3.94 -3.17 -9.45
N ALA A 236 4.37 -1.96 -9.06
CA ALA A 236 3.56 -0.98 -8.34
C ALA A 236 2.64 -0.13 -9.24
N SER A 237 2.73 -0.30 -10.56
CA SER A 237 2.01 0.46 -11.59
C SER A 237 0.95 -0.36 -12.31
N ASN A 238 0.49 -1.43 -11.69
CA ASN A 238 -0.35 -2.42 -12.34
C ASN A 238 -1.82 -1.94 -12.37
N SER A 239 -2.40 -1.79 -13.57
CA SER A 239 -3.79 -1.33 -13.76
C SER A 239 -4.31 -1.77 -15.13
N ASN A 240 -5.43 -1.21 -15.58
CA ASN A 240 -5.83 -1.31 -16.98
C ASN A 240 -4.84 -0.55 -17.88
N GLU A 241 -4.81 -0.92 -19.17
CA GLU A 241 -3.94 -0.32 -20.18
C GLU A 241 -3.96 1.21 -20.15
N ARG A 242 -5.15 1.81 -20.22
CA ARG A 242 -5.32 3.26 -20.24
C ARG A 242 -4.71 3.98 -19.02
N ASP A 243 -4.90 3.47 -17.80
CA ASP A 243 -4.31 4.09 -16.61
C ASP A 243 -2.77 3.95 -16.63
N VAL A 244 -2.27 2.82 -17.13
CA VAL A 244 -0.83 2.55 -17.25
C VAL A 244 -0.19 3.47 -18.28
N GLU A 245 -0.82 3.68 -19.44
CA GLU A 245 -0.36 4.60 -20.48
C GLU A 245 -0.27 6.04 -19.97
N ILE A 246 -1.34 6.53 -19.32
CA ILE A 246 -1.34 7.87 -18.70
C ILE A 246 -0.23 7.97 -17.65
N GLY A 247 -0.04 6.91 -16.85
CA GLY A 247 1.04 6.82 -15.88
C GLY A 247 2.43 6.90 -16.53
N ALA A 248 2.65 6.17 -17.63
CA ALA A 248 3.88 6.18 -18.39
C ALA A 248 4.16 7.57 -18.99
N GLU A 249 3.14 8.22 -19.57
CA GLU A 249 3.26 9.60 -20.09
C GLU A 249 3.69 10.59 -19.02
N ILE A 250 3.09 10.52 -17.83
CA ILE A 250 3.48 11.37 -16.68
C ILE A 250 4.95 11.14 -16.32
N ILE A 251 5.40 9.88 -16.26
CA ILE A 251 6.79 9.55 -15.94
C ILE A 251 7.74 10.03 -17.05
N ARG A 252 7.38 9.88 -18.33
CA ARG A 252 8.17 10.40 -19.47
C ARG A 252 8.33 11.92 -19.39
N ALA A 253 7.23 12.63 -19.16
CA ALA A 253 7.24 14.07 -19.05
C ALA A 253 8.06 14.55 -17.86
N TRP A 254 7.92 13.87 -16.71
CA TRP A 254 8.81 14.08 -15.57
C TRP A 254 10.26 13.82 -15.94
N ARG A 255 10.63 12.72 -16.59
CA ARG A 255 12.02 12.46 -16.99
C ARG A 255 12.59 13.63 -17.83
N ILE A 256 11.85 14.12 -18.82
CA ILE A 256 12.28 15.18 -19.74
C ILE A 256 12.39 16.54 -19.04
N ALA A 257 11.49 16.87 -18.11
CA ALA A 257 11.48 18.13 -17.38
C ALA A 257 12.61 18.27 -16.32
N ALA A 258 13.67 17.44 -16.40
CA ALA A 258 14.81 17.60 -15.51
C ALA A 258 15.51 18.91 -15.86
N PRO A 259 15.96 19.72 -14.88
CA PRO A 259 16.85 20.82 -15.18
C PRO A 259 18.04 20.21 -15.91
N SER A 260 18.22 20.57 -17.17
CA SER A 260 19.38 20.25 -17.97
C SER A 260 20.61 20.84 -17.29
N ALA A 261 21.21 20.10 -16.37
CA ALA A 261 22.49 20.45 -15.80
C ALA A 261 23.55 20.26 -16.89
N GLN A 262 24.06 21.39 -17.39
CA GLN A 262 25.40 21.56 -17.96
C GLN A 262 25.73 20.76 -19.23
N ILE A 263 25.14 21.15 -20.36
CA ILE A 263 25.80 21.04 -21.68
C ILE A 263 25.90 22.45 -22.25
N SER A 264 26.79 23.28 -21.70
CA SER A 264 27.32 24.53 -22.28
C SER A 264 28.08 25.37 -21.23
N ALA A 265 29.23 24.86 -20.76
CA ALA A 265 30.29 25.70 -20.20
C ALA A 265 31.61 24.96 -20.37
N GLY A 266 32.25 25.19 -21.51
CA GLY A 266 33.54 24.57 -21.86
C GLY A 266 33.73 24.32 -23.35
N SER A 267 33.29 25.26 -24.19
CA SER A 267 33.96 25.53 -25.47
C SER A 267 35.14 26.46 -25.20
#